data_AF-A0A0K3CKA8-F1
#
_entry.id   AF-A0A0K3CKA8-F1
#
_cell.length_a   1.000
_cell.length_b   1.000
_cell.length_c   1.000
_cell.angle_alpha   90.00
_cell.angle_beta   90.00
_cell.angle_gamma   90.00
#
_symmetry.space_group_name_H-M   'P 1'
#
loop_
_entity.id
_entity.type
_entity.pdbx_description
1 polymer ?
#
loop_
_entity_poly.entity_id
_entity_poly.type
_entity_poly.pdbx_seq_one_letter_code
_entity_poly.pdbx_strand_id
1 'polypeptide(L)'
;MTAHPPTAPCEVCGAETTTRCASCAQVGIDLFFCSRDCQKLVWRGHKLLCGSGGSAGPVKLPSVTDDEVDFARTHADAPPVPGCSVRRSIRRELESLAGQPFEYVLQNLSGSTDSTGELPNKPVIATHLRAIHYRMCRIGTAERPETPLLFLLMTHQQVLIYQQLVENRCVPPMISTHKWHDLLCHKLAIAVTLDQRIFLYDTLA
;
A
#
# COMPACT_ATOMS: atom_id res chain seq x y z
N MET A 1 19.09 -20.50 31.32
CA MET A 1 18.27 -19.28 31.43
C MET A 1 17.24 -19.35 30.31
N THR A 2 15.97 -19.62 30.63
CA THR A 2 14.90 -19.70 29.62
C THR A 2 14.50 -18.27 29.24
N ALA A 3 14.86 -17.86 28.02
CA ALA A 3 14.43 -16.57 27.47
C ALA A 3 12.90 -16.54 27.47
N HIS A 4 12.32 -15.57 28.18
CA HIS A 4 10.88 -15.33 28.09
C HIS A 4 10.55 -14.90 26.66
N PRO A 5 9.44 -15.39 26.08
CA PRO A 5 9.02 -14.93 24.77
C PRO A 5 8.78 -13.41 24.81
N PRO A 6 9.14 -12.68 23.75
CA PRO A 6 8.92 -11.23 23.71
C PRO A 6 7.44 -10.90 23.91
N THR A 7 7.15 -9.99 24.85
CA THR A 7 5.82 -9.39 25.02
C THR A 7 5.70 -8.11 24.20
N ALA A 8 4.53 -7.89 23.62
CA ALA A 8 4.22 -6.66 22.89
C ALA A 8 2.69 -6.40 22.93
N PRO A 9 2.24 -5.15 22.68
CA PRO A 9 0.82 -4.84 22.62
C PRO A 9 0.14 -5.50 21.42
N CYS A 10 -1.11 -5.94 21.62
CA CYS A 10 -1.98 -6.42 20.56
C CYS A 10 -2.19 -5.34 19.49
N GLU A 11 -2.04 -5.72 18.22
CA GLU A 11 -2.21 -4.83 17.05
C GLU A 11 -3.63 -4.24 16.88
N VAL A 12 -4.59 -4.68 17.71
CA VAL A 12 -6.00 -4.25 17.64
C VAL A 12 -6.45 -3.50 18.89
N CYS A 13 -6.22 -4.08 20.08
CA CYS A 13 -6.74 -3.51 21.34
C CYS A 13 -5.65 -3.01 22.29
N GLY A 14 -4.37 -3.15 21.94
CA GLY A 14 -3.25 -2.71 22.78
C GLY A 14 -2.94 -3.58 24.01
N ALA A 15 -3.77 -4.59 24.32
CA ALA A 15 -3.52 -5.49 25.44
C ALA A 15 -2.19 -6.24 25.29
N GLU A 16 -1.42 -6.36 26.37
CA GLU A 16 -0.13 -7.07 26.35
C GLU A 16 -0.31 -8.55 26.00
N THR A 17 0.55 -9.07 25.11
CA THR A 17 0.51 -10.47 24.70
C THR A 17 1.87 -10.98 24.23
N THR A 18 2.06 -12.29 24.30
CA THR A 18 3.20 -13.02 23.71
C THR A 18 2.81 -13.73 22.41
N THR A 19 1.52 -13.71 22.05
CA THR A 19 1.00 -14.49 20.92
C THR A 19 1.20 -13.72 19.63
N ARG A 20 1.89 -14.36 18.68
CA ARG A 20 2.20 -13.81 17.36
C ARG A 20 1.44 -14.54 16.25
N CYS A 21 1.25 -13.86 15.12
CA CYS A 21 0.82 -14.54 13.89
C CYS A 21 1.90 -15.53 13.44
N ALA A 22 1.57 -16.83 13.48
CA ALA A 22 2.53 -17.90 13.19
C ALA A 22 3.15 -17.79 11.78
N SER A 23 2.35 -17.51 10.76
CA SER A 23 2.84 -17.34 9.38
C SER A 23 3.80 -16.17 9.23
N CYS A 24 3.51 -15.03 9.87
CA CYS A 24 4.37 -13.84 9.80
C CYS A 24 5.67 -14.04 10.59
N ALA A 25 5.60 -14.71 11.74
CA ALA A 25 6.77 -15.00 12.54
C ALA A 25 7.79 -15.87 11.79
N GLN A 26 7.33 -16.78 10.90
CA GLN A 26 8.21 -17.63 10.07
C GLN A 26 9.12 -16.84 9.14
N VAL A 27 8.74 -15.62 8.77
CA VAL A 27 9.54 -14.75 7.88
C VAL A 27 10.16 -13.56 8.62
N GLY A 28 10.12 -13.60 9.96
CA GLY A 28 10.70 -12.59 10.83
C GLY A 28 9.85 -11.32 10.97
N ILE A 29 8.53 -11.41 10.74
CA ILE A 29 7.59 -10.33 10.98
C ILE A 29 6.82 -10.63 12.27
N ASP A 30 7.03 -9.80 13.29
CA ASP A 30 6.37 -9.94 14.59
C ASP A 30 5.09 -9.09 14.65
N LEU A 31 3.95 -9.73 14.49
CA LEU A 31 2.61 -9.14 14.68
C LEU A 31 1.89 -9.86 15.80
N PHE A 32 1.43 -9.08 16.79
CA PHE A 32 0.92 -9.61 18.05
C PHE A 32 -0.61 -9.52 18.15
N PHE A 33 -1.26 -10.61 18.53
CA PHE A 33 -2.71 -10.66 18.71
C PHE A 33 -3.03 -11.37 20.02
N CYS A 34 -3.72 -10.67 20.94
CA CYS A 34 -4.07 -11.25 22.24
C CYS A 34 -5.12 -12.37 22.13
N SER A 35 -5.89 -12.42 21.04
CA SER A 35 -6.89 -13.45 20.77
C SER A 35 -7.11 -13.68 19.27
N ARG A 36 -7.70 -14.84 18.92
CA ARG A 36 -8.16 -15.11 17.54
C ARG A 36 -9.21 -14.12 17.08
N ASP A 37 -10.01 -13.57 18.00
CA ASP A 37 -11.05 -12.61 17.65
C ASP A 37 -10.44 -11.26 17.24
N CYS A 38 -9.40 -10.78 17.94
CA CYS A 38 -8.63 -9.63 17.49
C CYS A 38 -8.02 -9.88 16.10
N GLN A 39 -7.43 -11.05 15.85
CA GLN A 39 -6.89 -11.38 14.54
C GLN A 39 -7.98 -11.40 13.44
N LYS A 40 -9.16 -11.97 13.72
CA LYS A 40 -10.30 -12.02 12.79
C LYS A 40 -10.81 -10.62 12.42
N LEU A 41 -10.78 -9.67 13.35
CA LEU A 41 -11.23 -8.29 13.09
C LEU A 41 -10.47 -7.67 11.92
N VAL A 42 -9.15 -7.90 11.87
CA VAL A 42 -8.26 -7.34 10.85
C VAL A 42 -7.86 -8.32 9.76
N TRP A 43 -8.39 -9.55 9.80
CA TRP A 43 -8.04 -10.62 8.87
C TRP A 43 -8.26 -10.24 7.40
N ARG A 44 -9.28 -9.41 7.10
CA ARG A 44 -9.58 -9.00 5.71
C ARG A 44 -8.40 -8.30 5.03
N GLY A 45 -7.73 -7.36 5.71
CA GLY A 45 -6.52 -6.71 5.19
C GLY A 45 -5.26 -7.52 5.49
N HIS A 46 -5.16 -8.08 6.70
CA HIS A 46 -3.98 -8.85 7.10
C HIS A 46 -3.70 -10.03 6.16
N LYS A 47 -4.73 -10.78 5.73
CA LYS A 47 -4.58 -11.95 4.84
C LYS A 47 -4.01 -11.66 3.46
N LEU A 48 -3.98 -10.39 3.04
CA LEU A 48 -3.41 -9.99 1.75
C LEU A 48 -1.88 -10.02 1.77
N LEU A 49 -1.30 -9.90 2.97
CA LEU A 49 0.14 -9.88 3.21
C LEU A 49 0.58 -11.10 4.03
N CYS A 50 -0.33 -11.59 4.88
CA CYS A 50 -0.16 -12.83 5.61
C CYS A 50 -0.35 -14.01 4.65
N GLY A 51 0.74 -14.70 4.33
CA GLY A 51 0.66 -15.93 3.57
C GLY A 51 0.01 -17.06 4.37
N SER A 52 -0.99 -17.72 3.82
CA SER A 52 -1.38 -19.05 4.26
C SER A 52 -0.29 -20.06 3.87
N GLY A 53 0.23 -20.82 4.84
CA GLY A 53 1.17 -21.91 4.57
C GLY A 53 2.60 -21.49 4.20
N GLY A 54 3.13 -20.42 4.81
CA GLY A 54 4.54 -20.03 4.63
C GLY A 54 4.81 -19.12 3.42
N SER A 55 3.76 -18.56 2.82
CA SER A 55 3.84 -17.58 1.72
C SER A 55 3.89 -16.12 2.18
N ALA A 56 4.16 -15.88 3.48
CA ALA A 56 4.42 -14.53 4.01
C ALA A 56 5.78 -14.05 3.49
N GLY A 57 5.90 -13.82 2.18
CA GLY A 57 7.13 -13.33 1.57
C GLY A 57 7.25 -11.81 1.68
N PRO A 58 8.31 -11.24 1.08
CA PRO A 58 8.38 -9.80 0.84
C PRO A 58 7.09 -9.33 0.15
N VAL A 59 6.56 -8.19 0.57
CA VAL A 59 5.35 -7.62 -0.04
C VAL A 59 5.70 -7.24 -1.48
N LYS A 60 5.19 -8.02 -2.43
CA LYS A 60 5.34 -7.72 -3.86
C LYS A 60 4.16 -6.89 -4.33
N LEU A 61 4.46 -5.75 -4.94
CA LEU A 61 3.44 -5.00 -5.65
C LEU A 61 3.12 -5.74 -6.96
N PRO A 62 1.85 -5.93 -7.33
CA PRO A 62 1.46 -6.46 -8.63
C PRO A 62 2.13 -5.66 -9.75
N SER A 63 2.52 -6.36 -10.81
CA SER A 63 3.00 -5.76 -12.06
C SER A 63 2.05 -4.66 -12.54
N VAL A 64 2.59 -3.63 -13.16
CA VAL A 64 1.78 -2.62 -13.83
C VAL A 64 1.29 -3.20 -15.14
N THR A 65 -0.02 -3.11 -15.40
CA THR A 65 -0.61 -3.59 -16.66
C THR A 65 -0.50 -2.54 -17.76
N ASP A 66 -0.62 -2.97 -19.02
CA ASP A 66 -0.65 -2.04 -20.14
C ASP A 66 -1.88 -1.11 -20.06
N ASP A 67 -3.02 -1.61 -19.56
CA ASP A 67 -4.21 -0.78 -19.30
C ASP A 67 -3.94 0.36 -18.31
N GLU A 68 -3.11 0.11 -17.27
CA GLU A 68 -2.71 1.17 -16.33
C GLU A 68 -1.84 2.23 -17.04
N VAL A 69 -0.97 1.82 -17.96
CA VAL A 69 -0.15 2.74 -18.77
C VAL A 69 -1.01 3.53 -19.75
N ASP A 70 -1.97 2.88 -20.41
CA ASP A 70 -2.92 3.52 -21.33
C ASP A 70 -3.86 4.48 -20.60
N PHE A 71 -4.28 4.12 -19.39
CA PHE A 71 -5.00 5.02 -18.49
C PHE A 71 -4.17 6.29 -18.21
N ALA A 72 -2.90 6.14 -17.80
CA ALA A 72 -2.01 7.27 -17.58
C ALA A 72 -1.84 8.14 -18.82
N ARG A 73 -1.71 7.52 -20.00
CA ARG A 73 -1.57 8.23 -21.28
C ARG A 73 -2.83 9.03 -21.62
N THR A 74 -4.00 8.40 -21.50
CA THR A 74 -5.31 9.01 -21.80
C THR A 74 -5.62 10.18 -20.88
N HIS A 75 -5.21 10.09 -19.62
CA HIS A 75 -5.50 11.09 -18.58
C HIS A 75 -4.28 11.95 -18.22
N ALA A 76 -3.26 11.99 -19.07
CA ALA A 76 -1.96 12.60 -18.77
C ALA A 76 -2.09 14.04 -18.26
N ASP A 77 -2.94 14.83 -18.90
CA ASP A 77 -3.18 16.24 -18.58
C ASP A 77 -4.49 16.46 -17.81
N ALA A 78 -5.24 15.37 -17.57
CA ALA A 78 -6.46 15.42 -16.78
C ALA A 78 -6.09 15.71 -15.31
N PRO A 79 -6.84 16.59 -14.65
CA PRO A 79 -6.59 16.85 -13.25
C PRO A 79 -7.20 15.75 -12.36
N PRO A 80 -6.46 15.17 -11.40
CA PRO A 80 -6.91 14.02 -10.61
C PRO A 80 -8.20 14.24 -9.78
N VAL A 81 -8.48 15.49 -9.38
CA VAL A 81 -9.66 15.85 -8.55
C VAL A 81 -10.25 17.21 -8.98
N PRO A 82 -11.51 17.29 -9.46
CA PRO A 82 -12.26 18.52 -9.71
C PRO A 82 -12.31 19.46 -8.48
N GLY A 83 -12.05 20.75 -8.68
CA GLY A 83 -12.16 21.80 -7.65
C GLY A 83 -10.92 22.11 -6.81
N CYS A 84 -9.88 21.25 -6.80
CA CYS A 84 -8.65 21.54 -6.04
C CYS A 84 -7.76 22.56 -6.79
N SER A 85 -7.19 23.55 -6.10
CA SER A 85 -6.35 24.62 -6.68
C SER A 85 -4.87 24.21 -6.84
N VAL A 86 -4.44 23.14 -6.17
CA VAL A 86 -3.09 22.59 -6.24
C VAL A 86 -3.12 21.33 -7.12
N ARG A 87 -3.24 21.50 -8.45
CA ARG A 87 -3.28 20.35 -9.36
C ARG A 87 -1.96 20.17 -10.09
N ARG A 88 -1.25 19.09 -9.80
CA ARG A 88 -0.32 18.51 -10.77
C ARG A 88 -1.14 17.55 -11.62
N SER A 89 -0.97 17.61 -12.95
CA SER A 89 -1.55 16.59 -13.83
C SER A 89 -0.86 15.25 -13.58
N ILE A 90 -1.44 14.14 -14.05
CA ILE A 90 -0.79 12.81 -13.95
C ILE A 90 0.62 12.90 -14.51
N ARG A 91 0.79 13.56 -15.66
CA ARG A 91 2.08 13.85 -16.28
C ARG A 91 3.08 14.44 -15.30
N ARG A 92 2.73 15.58 -14.69
CA ARG A 92 3.63 16.29 -13.76
C ARG A 92 3.92 15.49 -12.49
N GLU A 93 2.96 14.71 -12.00
CA GLU A 93 3.18 13.85 -10.84
C GLU A 93 4.18 12.73 -11.18
N LEU A 94 3.97 12.01 -12.28
CA LEU A 94 4.85 10.90 -12.65
C LEU A 94 6.26 11.39 -13.01
N GLU A 95 6.38 12.51 -13.74
CA GLU A 95 7.67 13.15 -14.04
C GLU A 95 8.40 13.56 -12.76
N SER A 96 7.69 14.15 -11.80
CA SER A 96 8.27 14.57 -10.52
C SER A 96 8.76 13.39 -9.68
N LEU A 97 8.08 12.25 -9.71
CA LEU A 97 8.46 11.05 -8.96
C LEU A 97 9.62 10.29 -9.63
N ALA A 98 9.62 10.26 -10.97
CA ALA A 98 10.62 9.56 -11.74
C ALA A 98 11.91 10.35 -11.95
N GLY A 99 11.83 11.69 -11.94
CA GLY A 99 12.93 12.55 -12.39
C GLY A 99 13.24 12.38 -13.89
N GLN A 100 12.26 11.89 -14.67
CA GLN A 100 12.39 11.55 -16.09
C GLN A 100 11.19 12.11 -16.88
N PRO A 101 11.31 12.36 -18.20
CA PRO A 101 10.20 12.80 -19.03
C PRO A 101 9.06 11.78 -19.07
N PHE A 102 7.81 12.25 -19.15
CA PHE A 102 6.63 11.38 -19.05
C PHE A 102 6.62 10.20 -20.03
N GLU A 103 7.01 10.42 -21.28
CA GLU A 103 7.04 9.33 -22.27
C GLU A 103 8.07 8.26 -21.91
N TYR A 104 9.21 8.64 -21.34
CA TYR A 104 10.20 7.69 -20.82
C TYR A 104 9.62 6.91 -19.63
N VAL A 105 8.86 7.57 -18.75
CA VAL A 105 8.17 6.89 -17.65
C VAL A 105 7.20 5.86 -18.21
N LEU A 106 6.29 6.22 -19.11
CA LEU A 106 5.31 5.29 -19.66
C LEU A 106 5.96 4.10 -20.37
N GLN A 107 7.03 4.33 -21.13
CA GLN A 107 7.75 3.27 -21.84
C GLN A 107 8.32 2.21 -20.90
N ASN A 108 8.73 2.59 -19.69
CA ASN A 108 9.41 1.71 -18.74
C ASN A 108 8.52 1.30 -17.54
N LEU A 109 7.28 1.79 -17.49
CA LEU A 109 6.37 1.58 -16.35
C LEU A 109 5.67 0.22 -16.38
N SER A 110 5.33 -0.32 -17.56
CA SER A 110 4.65 -1.62 -17.68
C SER A 110 5.51 -2.78 -17.13
N GLY A 111 4.86 -3.86 -16.73
CA GLY A 111 5.49 -5.09 -16.25
C GLY A 111 5.84 -5.06 -14.77
N SER A 112 6.83 -5.86 -14.38
CA SER A 112 7.17 -6.07 -12.96
C SER A 112 7.56 -4.75 -12.27
N THR A 113 6.97 -4.49 -11.11
CA THR A 113 7.28 -3.34 -10.26
C THR A 113 8.67 -3.45 -9.63
N ASP A 114 9.20 -4.67 -9.50
CA ASP A 114 10.54 -4.94 -8.98
C ASP A 114 11.65 -4.66 -10.02
N SER A 115 11.30 -4.42 -11.30
CA SER A 115 12.26 -4.07 -12.35
C SER A 115 12.62 -2.58 -12.29
N THR A 116 13.59 -2.25 -11.44
CA THR A 116 13.97 -0.86 -11.10
C THR A 116 15.21 -0.34 -11.86
N GLY A 117 15.68 -1.06 -12.88
CA GLY A 117 16.89 -0.68 -13.64
C GLY A 117 16.72 0.66 -14.38
N GLU A 118 15.61 0.81 -15.09
CA GLU A 118 15.28 1.99 -15.90
C GLU A 118 14.51 3.04 -15.09
N LEU A 119 13.68 2.58 -14.15
CA LEU A 119 12.91 3.42 -13.24
C LEU A 119 13.23 3.01 -11.79
N PRO A 120 14.23 3.62 -11.13
CA PRO A 120 14.60 3.30 -9.75
C PRO A 120 13.43 3.40 -8.76
N ASN A 121 12.50 4.32 -9.02
CA ASN A 121 11.31 4.56 -8.19
C ASN A 121 10.03 3.86 -8.71
N LYS A 122 10.14 2.85 -9.59
CA LYS A 122 8.99 2.19 -10.22
C LYS A 122 7.89 1.74 -9.24
N PRO A 123 8.18 1.11 -8.08
CA PRO A 123 7.16 0.77 -7.07
C PRO A 123 6.33 1.97 -6.59
N VAL A 124 7.00 3.10 -6.38
CA VAL A 124 6.38 4.36 -5.94
C VAL A 124 5.50 4.90 -7.07
N ILE A 125 6.04 5.00 -8.29
CA ILE A 125 5.33 5.50 -9.48
C ILE A 125 4.06 4.68 -9.73
N ALA A 126 4.17 3.35 -9.73
CA ALA A 126 3.03 2.42 -9.89
C ALA A 126 1.95 2.65 -8.83
N THR A 127 2.37 2.80 -7.57
CA THR A 127 1.45 3.06 -6.46
C THR A 127 0.72 4.40 -6.61
N HIS A 128 1.44 5.46 -6.99
CA HIS A 128 0.85 6.77 -7.22
C HIS A 128 -0.14 6.75 -8.40
N LEU A 129 0.20 6.07 -9.50
CA LEU A 129 -0.69 5.90 -10.63
C LEU A 129 -2.00 5.20 -10.22
N ARG A 130 -1.90 4.10 -9.47
CA ARG A 130 -3.04 3.35 -8.92
C ARG A 130 -3.91 4.20 -8.00
N ALA A 131 -3.28 5.01 -7.15
CA ALA A 131 -3.96 5.96 -6.27
C ALA A 131 -4.74 7.02 -7.06
N ILE A 132 -4.15 7.58 -8.12
CA ILE A 132 -4.82 8.51 -9.02
C ILE A 132 -6.01 7.83 -9.71
N HIS A 133 -5.80 6.65 -10.30
CA HIS A 133 -6.84 5.90 -11.00
C HIS A 133 -8.02 5.60 -10.07
N TYR A 134 -7.76 5.13 -8.85
CA TYR A 134 -8.79 4.92 -7.83
C TYR A 134 -9.58 6.19 -7.52
N ARG A 135 -8.90 7.33 -7.31
CA ARG A 135 -9.56 8.63 -7.06
C ARG A 135 -10.44 9.04 -8.23
N MET A 136 -9.96 8.88 -9.47
CA MET A 136 -10.72 9.23 -10.66
C MET A 136 -11.94 8.33 -10.87
N CYS A 137 -11.83 7.02 -10.57
CA CYS A 137 -12.96 6.10 -10.54
C CYS A 137 -14.02 6.52 -9.51
N ARG A 138 -13.56 6.89 -8.31
CA ARG A 138 -14.40 7.30 -7.17
C ARG A 138 -15.28 8.52 -7.47
N ILE A 139 -14.85 9.38 -8.38
CA ILE A 139 -15.57 10.60 -8.80
C ILE A 139 -16.22 10.46 -10.18
N GLY A 140 -16.22 9.26 -10.78
CA GLY A 140 -16.87 8.97 -12.06
C GLY A 140 -16.15 9.56 -13.29
N THR A 141 -14.86 9.86 -13.18
CA THR A 141 -14.04 10.42 -14.29
C THR A 141 -13.16 9.39 -15.00
N ALA A 142 -13.17 8.13 -14.55
CA ALA A 142 -12.44 7.04 -15.16
C ALA A 142 -13.19 5.70 -14.94
N GLU A 143 -12.94 4.76 -15.84
CA GLU A 143 -13.45 3.39 -15.73
C GLU A 143 -12.72 2.60 -14.64
N ARG A 144 -13.43 1.63 -14.07
CA ARG A 144 -12.92 0.80 -12.98
C ARG A 144 -11.85 -0.16 -13.50
N PRO A 145 -10.64 -0.17 -12.91
CA PRO A 145 -9.58 -1.10 -13.31
C PRO A 145 -9.95 -2.56 -13.00
N GLU A 146 -9.32 -3.48 -13.72
CA GLU A 146 -9.35 -4.91 -13.40
C GLU A 146 -8.71 -5.22 -12.04
N THR A 147 -7.75 -4.39 -11.61
CA THR A 147 -7.09 -4.54 -10.31
C THR A 147 -8.11 -4.46 -9.16
N PRO A 148 -8.10 -5.41 -8.21
CA PRO A 148 -9.05 -5.41 -7.10
C PRO A 148 -9.03 -4.09 -6.29
N LEU A 149 -10.20 -3.48 -6.08
CA LEU A 149 -10.35 -2.19 -5.37
C LEU A 149 -9.69 -2.18 -3.99
N LEU A 150 -9.72 -3.30 -3.27
CA LEU A 150 -9.08 -3.41 -1.96
C LEU A 150 -7.56 -3.26 -2.06
N PHE A 151 -6.96 -3.77 -3.13
CA PHE A 151 -5.54 -3.62 -3.40
C PHE A 151 -5.22 -2.16 -3.73
N LEU A 152 -6.01 -1.53 -4.59
CA LEU A 152 -5.85 -0.11 -4.94
C LEU A 152 -6.01 0.81 -3.73
N LEU A 153 -6.99 0.54 -2.88
CA LEU A 153 -7.22 1.30 -1.65
C LEU A 153 -6.07 1.15 -0.67
N MET A 154 -5.61 -0.08 -0.44
CA MET A 154 -4.45 -0.32 0.41
C MET A 154 -3.19 0.36 -0.12
N THR A 155 -2.94 0.24 -1.42
CA THR A 155 -1.80 0.85 -2.11
C THR A 155 -1.87 2.38 -2.02
N HIS A 156 -3.07 2.96 -2.16
CA HIS A 156 -3.32 4.38 -1.96
C HIS A 156 -3.05 4.85 -0.53
N GLN A 157 -3.63 4.17 0.47
CA GLN A 157 -3.43 4.52 1.88
C GLN A 157 -1.98 4.29 2.33
N GLN A 158 -1.33 3.25 1.80
CA GLN A 158 0.08 3.00 2.02
C GLN A 158 0.93 4.16 1.50
N VAL A 159 0.67 4.67 0.29
CA VAL A 159 1.43 5.83 -0.21
C VAL A 159 1.15 7.10 0.57
N LEU A 160 -0.10 7.38 0.95
CA LEU A 160 -0.40 8.58 1.74
C LEU A 160 0.32 8.55 3.09
N ILE A 161 0.26 7.42 3.79
CA ILE A 161 0.92 7.27 5.09
C ILE A 161 2.44 7.26 4.91
N TYR A 162 2.96 6.55 3.91
CA TYR A 162 4.39 6.51 3.64
C TYR A 162 4.94 7.88 3.28
N GLN A 163 4.28 8.62 2.40
CA GLN A 163 4.64 9.99 2.04
C GLN A 163 4.66 10.87 3.28
N GLN A 164 3.64 10.79 4.14
CA GLN A 164 3.60 11.53 5.40
C GLN A 164 4.77 11.15 6.31
N LEU A 165 5.10 9.87 6.43
CA LEU A 165 6.23 9.39 7.25
C LEU A 165 7.57 9.87 6.68
N VAL A 166 7.73 9.92 5.36
CA VAL A 166 8.93 10.46 4.70
C VAL A 166 9.05 11.96 4.93
N GLU A 167 7.96 12.72 4.75
CA GLU A 167 7.91 14.16 4.99
C GLU A 167 8.26 14.52 6.45
N ASN A 168 7.88 13.65 7.40
CA ASN A 168 8.20 13.78 8.82
C ASN A 168 9.52 13.10 9.22
N ARG A 169 10.31 12.60 8.26
CA ARG A 169 11.60 11.92 8.48
C ARG A 169 11.53 10.71 9.42
N CYS A 170 10.36 10.07 9.50
CA CYS A 170 10.14 8.85 10.30
C CYS A 170 10.63 7.59 9.57
N VAL A 171 10.69 7.61 8.24
CA VAL A 171 11.18 6.52 7.39
C VAL A 171 12.06 7.05 6.26
N PRO A 172 12.95 6.23 5.67
CA PRO A 172 13.72 6.61 4.49
C PRO A 172 12.80 6.98 3.32
N PRO A 173 13.21 7.90 2.42
CA PRO A 173 12.39 8.36 1.29
C PRO A 173 12.19 7.33 0.18
N MET A 174 12.96 6.24 0.18
CA MET A 174 12.86 5.18 -0.82
C MET A 174 12.18 3.95 -0.24
N ILE A 175 11.14 3.48 -0.94
CA ILE A 175 10.56 2.16 -0.71
C ILE A 175 11.69 1.16 -0.86
N SER A 176 11.89 0.33 0.17
CA SER A 176 12.99 -0.63 0.21
C SER A 176 12.44 -2.05 0.30
N THR A 177 13.21 -3.00 -0.20
CA THR A 177 12.96 -4.44 -0.02
C THR A 177 13.43 -4.93 1.37
N HIS A 178 13.78 -4.02 2.29
CA HIS A 178 14.20 -4.40 3.63
C HIS A 178 13.01 -4.85 4.48
N LYS A 179 13.27 -5.74 5.43
CA LYS A 179 12.26 -6.34 6.34
C LYS A 179 11.39 -5.32 7.08
N TRP A 180 11.90 -4.12 7.36
CA TRP A 180 11.11 -3.06 8.01
C TRP A 180 9.93 -2.62 7.16
N HIS A 181 10.06 -2.66 5.83
CA HIS A 181 9.02 -2.30 4.89
C HIS A 181 7.88 -3.33 4.93
N ASP A 182 8.21 -4.63 4.98
CA ASP A 182 7.20 -5.68 5.09
C ASP A 182 6.39 -5.55 6.39
N LEU A 183 7.05 -5.28 7.51
CA LEU A 183 6.38 -5.02 8.79
C LEU A 183 5.49 -3.78 8.71
N LEU A 184 5.97 -2.69 8.10
CA LEU A 184 5.19 -1.46 7.90
C LEU A 184 3.94 -1.76 7.05
N CYS A 185 4.07 -2.44 5.92
CA CYS A 185 2.94 -2.83 5.07
C CYS A 185 1.89 -3.61 5.84
N HIS A 186 2.30 -4.57 6.69
CA HIS A 186 1.40 -5.32 7.56
C HIS A 186 0.65 -4.41 8.55
N LYS A 187 1.37 -3.51 9.24
CA LYS A 187 0.75 -2.56 10.18
C LYS A 187 -0.23 -1.62 9.48
N LEU A 188 0.10 -1.14 8.29
CA LEU A 188 -0.78 -0.29 7.49
C LEU A 188 -2.04 -1.06 7.07
N ALA A 189 -1.91 -2.31 6.62
CA ALA A 189 -3.07 -3.14 6.25
C ALA A 189 -4.02 -3.37 7.44
N ILE A 190 -3.46 -3.57 8.64
CA ILE A 190 -4.21 -3.69 9.89
C ILE A 190 -4.93 -2.38 10.20
N ALA A 191 -4.21 -1.25 10.21
CA ALA A 191 -4.76 0.07 10.51
C ALA A 191 -5.90 0.45 9.55
N VAL A 192 -5.71 0.24 8.25
CA VAL A 192 -6.73 0.44 7.22
C VAL A 192 -7.98 -0.40 7.48
N THR A 193 -7.80 -1.67 7.85
CA THR A 193 -8.94 -2.56 8.11
C THR A 193 -9.74 -2.11 9.35
N LEU A 194 -9.05 -1.56 10.34
CA LEU A 194 -9.69 -0.98 11.53
C LEU A 194 -10.45 0.31 11.17
N ASP A 195 -9.82 1.21 10.40
CA ASP A 195 -10.43 2.46 9.93
C ASP A 195 -11.68 2.25 9.07
N GLN A 196 -11.64 1.31 8.12
CA GLN A 196 -12.80 0.96 7.30
C GLN A 196 -13.99 0.45 8.11
N ARG A 197 -13.74 -0.19 9.26
CA ARG A 197 -14.84 -0.60 10.14
C ARG A 197 -15.46 0.60 10.84
N ILE A 198 -14.68 1.59 11.25
CA ILE A 198 -15.22 2.85 11.80
C ILE A 198 -16.20 3.46 10.80
N PHE A 199 -15.80 3.59 9.53
CA PHE A 199 -16.68 4.14 8.48
C PHE A 199 -17.91 3.29 8.17
N LEU A 200 -17.82 1.95 8.23
CA LEU A 200 -18.97 1.07 8.00
C LEU A 200 -19.95 1.01 9.18
N TYR A 201 -19.50 1.28 10.41
CA TYR A 201 -20.39 1.41 11.56
C TYR A 201 -21.05 2.80 11.62
N ASP A 202 -20.37 3.86 11.18
CA ASP A 202 -20.93 5.22 11.14
C ASP A 202 -21.93 5.47 9.98
N THR A 203 -22.00 4.57 8.99
CA THR A 203 -23.01 4.63 7.92
C THR A 203 -24.21 3.70 8.15
N LEU A 204 -24.21 2.96 9.26
CA LEU A 204 -25.28 2.02 9.65
C LEU A 204 -25.88 2.36 11.04
N ALA A 205 -25.57 3.53 11.59
CA ALA A 205 -26.18 4.10 12.79
C ALA A 205 -26.93 5.39 12.42
#